data_AF-A0A318XFI2-F1
#
_entry.id   AF-A0A318XFI2-F1
#
_cell.length_a   1.000
_cell.length_b   1.000
_cell.length_c   1.000
_cell.angle_alpha   90.00
_cell.angle_beta   90.00
_cell.angle_gamma   90.00
#
_symmetry.space_group_name_H-M   'P 1'
#
loop_
_entity.id
_entity.type
_entity.pdbx_description
1 polymer ?
#
loop_
_entity_poly.entity_id
_entity_poly.type
_entity_poly.pdbx_seq_one_letter_code
_entity_poly.pdbx_strand_id
1 'polypeptide(L)'
;MATELIVNGGFETGSFPPWTAIEAIVTSLYSHTGTYSAQLQDGTSVIYQTVYGDFSQAVEVSAYLAKVGTLPNPIVSIVLSYFDESFNFLETGV
;
A
#
# COMPACT_ATOMS: atom_id res chain seq x y z
N MET A 1 -14.78 -13.26 11.71
CA MET A 1 -14.50 -12.68 10.39
C MET A 1 -13.48 -11.60 10.61
N ALA A 2 -12.36 -11.61 9.89
CA ALA A 2 -11.41 -10.49 9.95
C ALA A 2 -12.06 -9.26 9.29
N THR A 3 -11.86 -8.09 9.89
CA THR A 3 -12.33 -6.81 9.34
C THR A 3 -11.26 -6.26 8.42
N GLU A 4 -11.60 -5.93 7.17
CA GLU A 4 -10.71 -5.20 6.28
C GLU A 4 -10.58 -3.75 6.77
N LEU A 5 -9.34 -3.32 6.99
CA LEU A 5 -9.03 -1.98 7.49
C LEU A 5 -8.51 -1.07 6.36
N ILE A 6 -7.85 -1.65 5.36
CA ILE A 6 -7.33 -0.92 4.20
C ILE A 6 -8.48 -0.61 3.26
N VAL A 7 -8.72 0.67 3.03
CA VAL A 7 -9.71 1.10 2.05
C VAL A 7 -9.05 1.17 0.68
N ASN A 8 -9.74 0.64 -0.34
CA ASN A 8 -9.27 0.62 -1.73
C ASN A 8 -7.88 -0.05 -1.90
N GLY A 9 -7.60 -1.14 -1.16
CA GLY A 9 -6.31 -1.85 -1.24
C GLY A 9 -6.01 -2.50 -2.59
N GLY A 10 -7.04 -2.79 -3.38
CA GLY A 10 -6.92 -3.27 -4.76
C GLY A 10 -6.90 -2.17 -5.82
N PHE A 11 -7.04 -0.90 -5.46
CA PHE A 11 -7.11 0.24 -6.39
C PHE A 11 -8.31 0.21 -7.37
N GLU A 12 -9.35 -0.57 -7.05
CA GLU A 12 -10.50 -0.84 -7.92
C GLU A 12 -11.42 0.37 -8.16
N THR A 13 -11.19 1.49 -7.46
CA THR A 13 -11.88 2.76 -7.76
C THR A 13 -11.31 3.46 -8.99
N GLY A 14 -10.20 2.96 -9.57
CA GLY A 14 -9.49 3.61 -10.68
C GLY A 14 -8.71 4.86 -10.26
N SER A 15 -8.58 5.12 -8.95
CA SER A 15 -7.86 6.26 -8.39
C SER A 15 -7.16 5.89 -7.07
N PHE A 16 -6.23 6.73 -6.63
CA PHE A 16 -5.48 6.48 -5.39
C PHE A 16 -6.27 6.73 -4.09
N PRO A 17 -7.00 7.85 -3.90
CA PRO A 17 -7.60 8.16 -2.61
C PRO A 17 -8.39 6.97 -2.02
N PRO A 18 -8.17 6.62 -0.74
CA PRO A 18 -7.43 7.37 0.29
C PRO A 18 -5.92 7.15 0.33
N TRP A 19 -5.33 6.41 -0.61
CA TRP A 19 -3.88 6.34 -0.74
C TRP A 19 -3.32 7.68 -1.25
N THR A 20 -2.17 8.05 -0.69
CA THR A 20 -1.29 9.07 -1.28
C THR A 20 -0.25 8.36 -2.13
N ALA A 21 0.06 8.96 -3.28
CA ALA A 21 0.99 8.43 -4.26
C ALA A 21 2.00 9.51 -4.68
N ILE A 22 3.26 9.12 -4.81
CA ILE A 22 4.34 9.93 -5.37
C ILE A 22 5.00 9.07 -6.44
N GLU A 23 5.13 9.60 -7.67
CA GLU A 23 5.66 8.88 -8.83
C GLU A 23 5.02 7.49 -9.01
N ALA A 24 3.68 7.43 -8.96
CA ALA A 24 2.93 6.21 -9.20
C ALA A 24 1.64 6.51 -9.98
N ILE A 25 1.15 5.51 -10.71
CA ILE A 25 -0.13 5.57 -11.44
C ILE A 25 -1.02 4.39 -11.07
N VAL A 26 -2.33 4.54 -11.20
CA VAL A 26 -3.25 3.41 -11.26
C VAL A 26 -3.32 2.92 -12.70
N THR A 27 -3.17 1.61 -12.90
CA THR A 27 -3.16 0.97 -14.22
C THR A 27 -4.07 -0.26 -14.22
N SER A 28 -4.54 -0.67 -15.40
CA SER A 28 -5.32 -1.89 -15.59
C SER A 28 -4.56 -2.99 -16.35
N LEU A 29 -3.23 -2.84 -16.50
CA LEU A 29 -2.40 -3.75 -17.28
C LEU A 29 -1.87 -4.96 -16.48
N TYR A 30 -1.68 -4.79 -15.17
CA TYR A 30 -0.92 -5.72 -14.33
C TYR A 30 -1.61 -5.92 -12.97
N SER A 31 -2.89 -6.30 -12.96
CA SER A 31 -3.62 -6.56 -11.70
C SER A 31 -3.33 -7.97 -11.17
N HIS A 32 -3.23 -8.09 -9.84
CA HIS A 32 -3.17 -9.40 -9.17
C HIS A 32 -4.56 -10.04 -9.09
N THR A 33 -5.56 -9.23 -8.77
CA THR A 33 -7.00 -9.55 -8.72
C THR A 33 -7.77 -8.32 -9.17
N GLY A 34 -8.95 -8.49 -9.74
CA GLY A 34 -9.75 -7.35 -10.20
C GLY A 34 -9.18 -6.69 -11.47
N THR A 35 -9.50 -5.42 -11.66
CA THR A 35 -9.18 -4.68 -12.90
C THR A 35 -7.95 -3.82 -12.74
N TYR A 36 -7.70 -3.25 -11.56
CA TYR A 36 -6.72 -2.20 -11.37
C TYR A 36 -5.58 -2.65 -10.45
N SER A 37 -4.46 -1.93 -10.53
CA SER A 37 -3.34 -2.01 -9.60
C SER A 37 -2.56 -0.70 -9.56
N ALA A 38 -1.75 -0.51 -8.52
CA ALA A 38 -0.77 0.57 -8.48
C ALA A 38 0.51 0.16 -9.21
N GLN A 39 0.98 1.00 -10.11
CA GLN A 39 2.30 0.89 -10.74
C GLN A 39 3.18 2.03 -10.22
N LEU A 40 4.20 1.65 -9.45
CA LEU A 40 5.30 2.54 -9.07
C LEU A 40 6.16 2.85 -10.30
N GLN A 41 6.45 4.13 -10.54
CA GLN A 41 7.26 4.60 -11.66
C GLN A 41 8.74 4.65 -11.28
N ASP A 42 9.55 5.21 -12.18
CA ASP A 42 10.99 5.34 -12.03
C ASP A 42 11.38 6.30 -10.89
N GLY A 43 12.57 6.10 -10.33
CA GLY A 43 13.09 6.89 -9.21
C GLY A 43 12.48 6.52 -7.84
N THR A 44 12.37 7.53 -6.97
CA THR A 44 11.82 7.36 -5.61
C THR A 44 10.30 7.45 -5.65
N SER A 45 9.65 6.30 -5.85
CA SER A 45 8.20 6.16 -5.88
C SER A 45 7.67 5.54 -4.59
N VAL A 46 6.51 6.04 -4.12
CA VAL A 46 5.88 5.56 -2.89
C VAL A 46 4.36 5.66 -2.97
N ILE A 47 3.69 4.67 -2.38
CA ILE A 47 2.27 4.72 -2.03
C ILE A 47 2.12 4.46 -0.54
N TYR A 48 1.22 5.19 0.12
CA TYR A 48 0.93 4.95 1.54
C TYR A 48 -0.50 5.36 1.89
N GLN A 49 -1.05 4.76 2.93
CA GLN A 49 -2.34 5.09 3.51
C GLN A 49 -2.21 5.06 5.03
N THR A 50 -2.77 6.06 5.70
CA THR A 50 -2.99 6.01 7.16
C THR A 50 -4.24 5.20 7.42
N VAL A 51 -4.10 4.10 8.15
CA VAL A 51 -5.21 3.23 8.53
C VAL A 51 -5.56 3.52 9.99
N TYR A 52 -6.83 3.84 10.24
CA TYR A 52 -7.35 4.06 11.59
C TYR A 52 -8.11 2.82 12.04
N GLY A 53 -7.91 2.40 13.29
CA GLY A 53 -8.59 1.23 13.82
C GLY A 53 -8.20 0.93 15.25
N ASP A 54 -8.86 -0.08 15.81
CA ASP A 54 -8.46 -0.69 17.08
C ASP A 54 -7.42 -1.78 16.79
N PHE A 55 -6.17 -1.52 17.21
CA PHE A 55 -5.04 -2.44 17.08
C PHE A 55 -4.72 -3.16 18.41
N SER A 56 -5.67 -3.24 19.35
CA SER A 56 -5.50 -3.98 20.61
C SER A 56 -5.40 -5.50 20.41
N GLN A 57 -5.79 -5.99 19.23
CA GLN A 57 -5.60 -7.37 18.79
C GLN A 57 -4.62 -7.41 17.62
N ALA A 58 -3.97 -8.56 17.43
CA ALA A 58 -3.09 -8.77 16.29
C ALA A 58 -3.85 -8.59 14.97
N VAL A 59 -3.22 -7.89 14.03
CA VAL A 59 -3.72 -7.69 12.67
C VAL A 59 -2.76 -8.35 11.68
N GLU A 60 -3.29 -8.74 10.53
CA GLU A 60 -2.51 -9.28 9.42
C GLU A 60 -2.46 -8.24 8.30
N VAL A 61 -1.25 -7.97 7.81
CA VAL A 61 -1.03 -7.12 6.63
C VAL A 61 -0.46 -7.99 5.53
N SER A 62 -1.06 -7.92 4.35
CA SER A 62 -0.59 -8.62 3.15
C SER A 62 -0.52 -7.68 1.96
N ALA A 63 0.44 -7.94 1.07
CA ALA A 63 0.61 -7.21 -0.18
C ALA A 63 1.11 -8.15 -1.27
N TYR A 64 0.67 -7.92 -2.50
CA TYR A 64 1.10 -8.67 -3.69
C TYR A 64 1.85 -7.73 -4.62
N LEU A 65 3.09 -8.08 -4.94
CA LEU A 65 3.98 -7.24 -5.74
C LEU A 65 4.51 -8.01 -6.94
N ALA A 66 4.63 -7.33 -8.07
CA ALA A 66 5.24 -7.84 -9.28
C ALA A 66 6.11 -6.75 -9.91
N LYS A 67 7.15 -7.15 -10.64
CA LYS A 67 7.92 -6.21 -11.47
C LYS A 67 7.38 -6.18 -12.90
N VAL A 68 7.52 -5.02 -13.54
CA VAL A 68 7.22 -4.84 -14.96
C VAL A 68 8.52 -4.81 -15.77
N GLY A 69 8.52 -5.45 -16.94
CA GLY A 69 9.66 -5.43 -17.86
C GLY A 69 10.80 -6.40 -17.51
N THR A 70 11.95 -6.21 -18.14
CA THR A 70 13.12 -7.12 -18.09
C THR A 70 14.28 -6.61 -17.24
N LEU A 71 14.19 -5.38 -16.72
CA LEU A 71 15.20 -4.81 -15.85
C LEU A 71 15.28 -5.59 -14.51
N PRO A 72 16.42 -5.48 -13.80
CA PRO A 72 16.55 -6.04 -12.45
C PRO A 72 15.43 -5.57 -11.53
N ASN A 73 15.05 -6.43 -10.58
CA ASN A 73 14.03 -6.07 -9.60
C ASN A 73 14.49 -4.83 -8.81
N PRO A 74 13.67 -3.77 -8.71
CA PRO A 74 13.98 -2.65 -7.84
C PRO A 74 13.98 -3.09 -6.37
N ILE A 75 14.68 -2.34 -5.52
CA ILE A 75 14.56 -2.50 -4.07
C ILE A 75 13.19 -1.99 -3.67
N VAL A 76 12.41 -2.82 -2.98
CA VAL A 76 11.13 -2.43 -2.40
C VAL A 76 11.23 -2.52 -0.89
N SER A 77 10.82 -1.45 -0.20
CA SER A 77 10.70 -1.42 1.26
C SER A 77 9.24 -1.26 1.62
N ILE A 78 8.75 -2.12 2.51
CA ILE A 78 7.44 -2.00 3.12
C ILE A 78 7.69 -1.61 4.57
N VAL A 79 7.06 -0.53 4.99
CA VAL A 79 7.24 0.06 6.32
C VAL A 79 5.87 0.25 6.93
N LEU A 80 5.66 -0.35 8.10
CA LEU A 80 4.50 -0.10 8.93
C LEU A 80 4.90 0.85 10.04
N SER A 81 4.35 2.06 10.09
CA SER A 81 4.62 3.01 11.16
C SER A 81 3.38 3.14 12.04
N TYR A 82 3.55 2.90 13.33
CA TYR A 82 2.49 2.99 14.32
C TYR A 82 2.51 4.36 14.99
N PHE A 83 1.32 4.92 15.18
CA PHE A 83 1.11 6.22 15.80
C PHE A 83 0.04 6.10 16.88
N ASP A 84 0.11 6.94 17.90
CA ASP A 84 -1.00 7.12 18.84
C ASP A 84 -2.12 7.99 18.25
N GLU A 85 -3.21 8.19 19.01
CA GLU A 85 -4.35 9.01 18.60
C GLU A 85 -4.01 10.48 18.31
N SER A 86 -2.88 10.96 18.83
CA SER A 86 -2.38 12.32 18.62
C SER A 86 -1.35 12.41 17.48
N PHE A 87 -1.20 11.36 16.67
CA PHE A 87 -0.20 11.24 15.60
C PHE A 87 1.25 11.30 16.07
N ASN A 88 1.53 10.99 17.34
CA ASN A 88 2.91 10.80 17.76
C ASN A 88 3.40 9.45 17.26
N PHE A 89 4.57 9.44 16.62
CA PHE A 89 5.21 8.20 16.20
C PHE A 89 5.56 7.34 17.41
N LEU A 90 5.16 6.07 17.36
CA LEU A 90 5.45 5.08 18.39
C LEU A 90 6.64 4.22 17.97
N GLU A 91 6.49 3.49 16.86
CA GLU A 91 7.50 2.57 16.34
C GLU A 91 7.25 2.19 14.87
N THR A 92 8.21 1.47 14.29
CA THR A 92 8.08 0.82 13.00
C THR A 92 7.95 -0.69 13.18
N GLY A 93 6.92 -1.29 12.60
CA GLY A 93 6.73 -2.74 12.53
C GLY A 93 7.63 -3.42 11.50
N VAL A 94 7.82 -4.74 11.68
CA VAL A 94 8.52 -5.64 10.75
C VAL A 94 7.53 -6.60 10.13
#